data_AF-A0A8C1D371-F1
#
_entry.id   AF-A0A8C1D371-F1
#
_cell.length_a   1.000
_cell.length_b   1.000
_cell.length_c   1.000
_cell.angle_alpha   90.00
_cell.angle_beta   90.00
_cell.angle_gamma   90.00
#
_symmetry.space_group_name_H-M   'P 1'
#
loop_
_entity.id
_entity.type
_entity.pdbx_description
1 polymer ?
#
loop_
_entity_poly.entity_id
_entity_poly.type
_entity_poly.pdbx_seq_one_letter_code
_entity_poly.pdbx_strand_id
1 'polypeptide(L)'
;METWLNDAIPDSALHLLDFQLFRADRDAESTGKSRGGGTCFYINERWCTDVTVLKKMCCSDLEVLFVNCKPFYSPREFHSFILVKCEQYWPLDYTPCLYGNLLVTVKSEDKLPNWTLREFNVKNKDTSETRTVKHFHFTAWPDHGVPAGTEELIQFRGLIRQHIESSFSAGLTIVHCSAGVGRTGTLIALDVLLQQLHKEKAVGIAAFVQEMRLSRPLMVQTESQYVFLHQCIMDSLQPKAGPKSEPLYENSDMIYVNAIALKEYDNQSQI
;
A
#
# COMPACT_ATOMS: atom_id res chain seq x y z
N MET A 1 0.47 -8.98 -6.34
CA MET A 1 1.15 -10.28 -6.32
C MET A 1 2.53 -9.98 -6.89
N GLU A 2 3.63 -9.94 -6.11
CA GLU A 2 4.93 -10.08 -6.81
C GLU A 2 5.00 -11.55 -7.08
N THR A 3 5.29 -11.79 -8.32
CA THR A 3 5.71 -13.08 -8.74
C THR A 3 7.23 -13.08 -8.47
N TRP A 4 7.74 -14.13 -7.85
CA TRP A 4 9.19 -14.38 -7.65
C TRP A 4 9.88 -14.70 -8.99
N LEU A 5 9.24 -14.30 -10.09
CA LEU A 5 9.61 -14.64 -11.44
C LEU A 5 10.86 -13.89 -11.85
N ASN A 6 11.57 -14.54 -12.73
CA ASN A 6 12.72 -14.06 -13.47
C ASN A 6 12.91 -15.06 -14.61
N ASP A 7 13.73 -14.69 -15.57
CA ASP A 7 13.96 -15.48 -16.78
C ASP A 7 14.57 -16.87 -16.49
N ALA A 8 15.13 -17.10 -15.30
CA ALA A 8 15.67 -18.40 -14.90
C ALA A 8 14.59 -19.38 -14.38
N ILE A 9 13.37 -18.92 -14.11
CA ILE A 9 12.26 -19.79 -13.69
C ILE A 9 11.57 -20.36 -14.93
N PRO A 10 11.60 -21.68 -15.17
CA PRO A 10 10.94 -22.27 -16.34
C PRO A 10 9.42 -22.27 -16.19
N ASP A 11 8.70 -22.17 -17.31
CA ASP A 11 7.23 -22.19 -17.32
C ASP A 11 6.64 -23.47 -16.73
N SER A 12 7.38 -24.59 -16.78
CA SER A 12 6.98 -25.85 -16.15
C SER A 12 6.82 -25.74 -14.63
N ALA A 13 7.57 -24.86 -13.97
CA ALA A 13 7.45 -24.62 -12.53
C ALA A 13 6.18 -23.85 -12.14
N LEU A 14 5.53 -23.24 -13.13
CA LEU A 14 4.34 -22.40 -12.98
C LEU A 14 3.10 -23.06 -13.59
N HIS A 15 3.26 -24.23 -14.21
CA HIS A 15 2.17 -24.87 -14.92
C HIS A 15 1.03 -25.27 -13.97
N LEU A 16 -0.18 -24.84 -14.31
CA LEU A 16 -1.42 -25.24 -13.65
C LEU A 16 -2.31 -25.96 -14.66
N LEU A 17 -2.77 -27.16 -14.31
CA LEU A 17 -3.66 -27.94 -15.16
C LEU A 17 -4.95 -27.15 -15.47
N ASP A 18 -5.38 -27.12 -16.73
CA ASP A 18 -6.53 -26.37 -17.25
C ASP A 18 -6.38 -24.82 -17.26
N PHE A 19 -5.16 -24.30 -17.11
CA PHE A 19 -4.88 -22.86 -17.20
C PHE A 19 -3.73 -22.56 -18.17
N GLN A 20 -3.95 -21.59 -19.06
CA GLN A 20 -2.90 -20.99 -19.87
C GLN A 20 -2.13 -19.95 -19.07
N LEU A 21 -0.81 -20.10 -19.04
CA LEU A 21 0.11 -19.16 -18.40
C LEU A 21 0.55 -18.08 -19.38
N PHE A 22 0.38 -16.82 -18.98
CA PHE A 22 0.96 -15.66 -19.65
C PHE A 22 1.82 -14.91 -18.65
N ARG A 23 3.10 -14.72 -18.94
CA ARG A 23 4.00 -13.98 -18.04
C ARG A 23 4.84 -12.94 -18.77
N ALA A 24 5.30 -11.97 -17.99
CA ALA A 24 6.33 -11.01 -18.33
C ALA A 24 7.27 -10.95 -17.14
N ASP A 25 8.51 -11.37 -17.36
CA ASP A 25 9.51 -11.45 -16.32
C ASP A 25 10.34 -10.18 -16.28
N ARG A 26 10.83 -9.85 -15.09
CA ARG A 26 11.80 -8.77 -14.95
C ARG A 26 13.17 -9.28 -15.39
N ASP A 27 13.74 -8.59 -16.38
CA ASP A 27 15.12 -8.78 -16.80
C ASP A 27 16.08 -8.16 -15.77
N ALA A 28 17.02 -8.97 -15.30
CA ALA A 28 18.00 -8.57 -14.28
C ALA A 28 19.05 -7.59 -14.84
N GLU A 29 19.38 -7.67 -16.14
CA GLU A 29 20.39 -6.82 -16.78
C GLU A 29 19.88 -5.38 -16.94
N SER A 30 18.63 -5.20 -17.36
CA SER A 30 18.04 -3.87 -17.58
C SER A 30 17.59 -3.14 -16.31
N THR A 31 17.42 -3.83 -15.18
CA THR A 31 16.80 -3.25 -13.97
C THR A 31 17.72 -3.09 -12.76
N GLY A 32 18.90 -3.73 -12.76
CA GLY A 32 19.87 -3.63 -11.67
C GLY A 32 19.40 -4.21 -10.33
N LYS A 33 18.25 -4.90 -10.29
CA LYS A 33 17.67 -5.54 -9.10
C LYS A 33 17.99 -7.03 -9.11
N SER A 34 18.55 -7.54 -8.01
CA SER A 34 19.01 -8.94 -7.89
C SER A 34 17.98 -9.93 -7.33
N ARG A 35 16.74 -9.48 -7.05
CA ARG A 35 15.69 -10.32 -6.45
C ARG A 35 14.34 -10.11 -7.16
N GLY A 36 13.99 -11.05 -8.04
CA GLY A 36 12.64 -11.29 -8.56
C GLY A 36 11.89 -10.10 -9.20
N GLY A 37 10.79 -10.41 -9.86
CA GLY A 37 9.85 -9.43 -10.38
C GLY A 37 9.18 -9.86 -11.68
N GLY A 38 8.14 -9.13 -12.04
CA GLY A 38 7.32 -9.45 -13.19
C GLY A 38 5.93 -9.89 -12.78
N THR A 39 5.14 -10.22 -13.79
CA THR A 39 3.72 -10.52 -13.64
C THR A 39 3.36 -11.76 -14.44
N CYS A 40 2.51 -12.60 -13.86
CA CYS A 40 1.92 -13.74 -14.54
C CYS A 40 0.40 -13.72 -14.40
N PHE A 41 -0.28 -14.14 -15.46
CA PHE A 41 -1.70 -14.32 -15.55
C PHE A 41 -1.99 -15.76 -15.94
N TYR A 42 -2.97 -16.35 -15.24
CA TYR A 42 -3.54 -17.64 -15.58
C TYR A 42 -4.93 -17.42 -16.13
N ILE A 43 -5.18 -17.94 -17.33
CA ILE A 43 -6.51 -17.93 -17.94
C ILE A 43 -7.01 -19.36 -18.00
N ASN A 44 -8.17 -19.63 -17.41
CA ASN A 44 -8.72 -20.97 -17.40
C ASN A 44 -9.28 -21.31 -18.78
N GLU A 45 -8.80 -22.41 -19.34
CA GLU A 45 -9.13 -22.84 -20.69
C GLU A 45 -10.60 -23.23 -20.85
N ARG A 46 -11.29 -23.54 -19.75
CA ARG A 46 -12.70 -23.94 -19.78
C ARG A 46 -13.63 -22.78 -20.16
N TRP A 47 -13.19 -21.52 -20.05
CA TRP A 47 -14.03 -20.37 -20.40
C TRP A 47 -13.39 -19.37 -21.36
N CYS A 48 -12.08 -19.46 -21.63
CA CYS A 48 -11.42 -18.60 -22.61
C CYS A 48 -10.15 -19.26 -23.15
N THR A 49 -10.09 -19.44 -24.47
CA THR A 49 -8.87 -19.88 -25.19
C THR A 49 -8.39 -18.87 -26.23
N ASP A 50 -9.24 -17.89 -26.58
CA ASP A 50 -8.87 -16.79 -27.49
C ASP A 50 -8.22 -15.68 -26.66
N VAL A 51 -6.89 -15.73 -26.58
CA VAL A 51 -6.09 -14.85 -25.77
C VAL A 51 -4.90 -14.31 -26.57
N THR A 52 -4.71 -12.99 -26.55
CA THR A 52 -3.60 -12.30 -27.21
C THR A 52 -2.89 -11.38 -26.24
N VAL A 53 -1.57 -11.52 -26.11
CA VAL A 53 -0.79 -10.55 -25.34
C VAL A 53 -0.56 -9.29 -26.19
N LEU A 54 -1.04 -8.15 -25.72
CA LEU A 54 -0.94 -6.87 -26.40
C LEU A 54 0.40 -6.17 -26.11
N LYS A 55 0.88 -6.26 -24.87
CA LYS A 55 2.14 -5.64 -24.46
C LYS A 55 2.69 -6.28 -23.19
N LYS A 56 4.01 -6.44 -23.15
CA LYS A 56 4.79 -6.88 -21.99
C LYS A 56 5.83 -5.81 -21.68
N MET A 57 5.95 -5.39 -20.43
CA MET A 57 6.96 -4.43 -19.99
C MET A 57 7.22 -4.59 -18.51
N CYS A 58 8.43 -4.99 -18.14
CA CYS A 58 8.86 -5.11 -16.75
C CYS A 58 10.18 -4.37 -16.60
N CYS A 59 10.16 -3.24 -15.89
CA CYS A 59 11.34 -2.45 -15.57
C CYS A 59 11.48 -2.26 -14.05
N SER A 60 12.41 -1.39 -13.65
CA SER A 60 12.67 -1.03 -12.25
C SER A 60 11.41 -0.53 -11.53
N ASP A 61 10.57 0.22 -12.23
CA ASP A 61 9.48 1.02 -11.64
C ASP A 61 8.09 0.59 -12.10
N LEU A 62 7.99 -0.27 -13.13
CA LEU A 62 6.73 -0.62 -13.77
C LEU A 62 6.72 -2.06 -14.28
N GLU A 63 5.70 -2.82 -13.89
CA GLU A 63 5.45 -4.18 -14.34
C GLU A 63 4.05 -4.26 -14.96
N VAL A 64 4.01 -4.54 -16.25
CA VAL A 64 2.80 -4.45 -17.04
C VAL A 64 2.76 -5.60 -18.03
N LEU A 65 1.64 -6.32 -18.01
CA LEU A 65 1.29 -7.34 -18.98
C LEU A 65 -0.16 -7.09 -19.38
N PHE A 66 -0.34 -6.59 -20.59
CA PHE A 66 -1.64 -6.38 -21.19
C PHE A 66 -2.02 -7.63 -21.96
N VAL A 67 -3.06 -8.31 -21.50
CA VAL A 67 -3.59 -9.52 -22.13
C VAL A 67 -5.00 -9.24 -22.58
N ASN A 68 -5.24 -9.35 -23.88
CA ASN A 68 -6.57 -9.40 -24.43
C ASN A 68 -7.10 -10.83 -24.29
N CYS A 69 -8.30 -11.00 -23.75
CA CYS A 69 -8.95 -12.31 -23.72
C CYS A 69 -10.40 -12.19 -24.22
N LYS A 70 -10.88 -13.20 -24.92
CA LYS A 70 -12.25 -13.27 -25.43
C LYS A 70 -12.93 -14.53 -24.88
N PRO A 71 -13.66 -14.41 -23.77
CA PRO A 71 -14.39 -15.52 -23.17
C PRO A 71 -15.47 -16.07 -24.09
N PHE A 72 -15.72 -17.38 -24.02
CA PHE A 72 -16.76 -18.05 -24.84
C PHE A 72 -18.16 -17.51 -24.60
N TYR A 73 -18.41 -16.99 -23.39
CA TYR A 73 -19.70 -16.45 -22.96
C TYR A 73 -19.75 -14.91 -22.99
N SER A 74 -18.76 -14.25 -23.60
CA SER A 74 -18.76 -12.79 -23.70
C SER A 74 -19.85 -12.30 -24.66
N PRO A 75 -20.65 -11.28 -24.28
CA PRO A 75 -21.51 -10.57 -25.23
C PRO A 75 -20.65 -10.05 -26.40
N ARG A 76 -21.18 -10.11 -27.63
CA ARG A 76 -20.43 -9.79 -28.87
C ARG A 76 -19.87 -8.36 -28.91
N GLU A 77 -20.30 -7.49 -28.01
CA GLU A 77 -19.88 -6.09 -27.91
C GLU A 77 -18.56 -5.86 -27.14
N PHE A 78 -18.10 -6.81 -26.31
CA PHE A 78 -16.88 -6.63 -25.50
C PHE A 78 -15.69 -7.40 -26.09
N HIS A 79 -14.63 -6.67 -26.48
CA HIS A 79 -13.47 -7.20 -27.21
C HIS A 79 -12.17 -7.32 -26.39
N SER A 80 -12.15 -6.77 -25.16
CA SER A 80 -10.95 -6.73 -24.32
C SER A 80 -11.23 -6.62 -22.83
N PHE A 81 -10.46 -7.33 -22.00
CA PHE A 81 -10.48 -7.22 -20.54
C PHE A 81 -9.09 -6.80 -20.05
N ILE A 82 -8.98 -5.65 -19.36
CA ILE A 82 -7.74 -5.13 -18.77
C ILE A 82 -7.80 -5.36 -17.26
N LEU A 83 -6.75 -5.91 -16.67
CA LEU A 83 -6.66 -6.10 -15.22
C LEU A 83 -5.94 -4.93 -14.57
N VAL A 84 -6.72 -4.05 -13.94
CA VAL A 84 -6.24 -2.89 -13.20
C VAL A 84 -6.37 -3.17 -11.70
N LYS A 85 -5.29 -2.97 -10.91
CA LYS A 85 -5.30 -3.19 -9.44
C LYS A 85 -6.43 -2.40 -8.76
N CYS A 86 -6.67 -1.19 -9.26
CA CYS A 86 -7.83 -0.34 -8.98
C CYS A 86 -7.92 0.68 -10.12
N GLU A 87 -9.05 0.74 -10.81
CA GLU A 87 -9.30 1.78 -11.82
C GLU A 87 -9.25 3.16 -11.16
N GLN A 88 -8.81 4.16 -11.92
CA GLN A 88 -8.96 5.55 -11.49
C GLN A 88 -10.44 5.92 -11.59
N TYR A 89 -11.18 5.65 -10.51
CA TYR A 89 -12.63 5.90 -10.39
C TYR A 89 -12.97 7.36 -10.06
N TRP A 90 -11.97 8.26 -10.10
CA TRP A 90 -12.11 9.69 -9.87
C TRP A 90 -11.60 10.48 -11.08
N PRO A 91 -11.98 11.77 -11.24
CA PRO A 91 -11.57 12.56 -12.40
C PRO A 91 -10.05 12.66 -12.55
N LEU A 92 -9.55 12.79 -13.80
CA LEU A 92 -8.12 12.94 -14.09
C LEU A 92 -7.56 14.31 -13.69
N ASP A 93 -8.41 15.32 -13.74
CA ASP A 93 -8.09 16.72 -13.44
C ASP A 93 -9.32 17.42 -12.84
N TYR A 94 -9.33 18.75 -12.88
CA TYR A 94 -10.43 19.57 -12.35
C TYR A 94 -11.68 19.57 -13.24
N THR A 95 -11.66 18.89 -14.38
CA THR A 95 -12.81 18.74 -15.27
C THR A 95 -13.83 17.79 -14.63
N PRO A 96 -15.09 18.25 -14.42
CA PRO A 96 -16.13 17.40 -13.87
C PRO A 96 -16.37 16.14 -14.72
N CYS A 97 -16.40 14.97 -14.09
CA CYS A 97 -16.66 13.69 -14.76
C CYS A 97 -17.98 13.08 -14.27
N LEU A 98 -18.73 12.45 -15.17
CA LEU A 98 -20.02 11.83 -14.87
C LEU A 98 -19.86 10.32 -14.66
N TYR A 99 -20.34 9.83 -13.51
CA TYR A 99 -20.36 8.41 -13.15
C TYR A 99 -21.81 8.01 -12.83
N GLY A 100 -22.51 7.46 -13.82
CA GLY A 100 -23.96 7.27 -13.72
C GLY A 100 -24.69 8.61 -13.56
N ASN A 101 -25.44 8.79 -12.48
CA ASN A 101 -26.13 10.04 -12.14
C ASN A 101 -25.32 10.97 -11.22
N LEU A 102 -24.07 10.62 -10.90
CA LEU A 102 -23.19 11.40 -10.03
C LEU A 102 -22.20 12.20 -10.85
N LEU A 103 -22.27 13.53 -10.74
CA LEU A 103 -21.25 14.44 -11.26
C LEU A 103 -20.17 14.64 -10.19
N VAL A 104 -18.95 14.21 -10.49
CA VAL A 104 -17.82 14.27 -9.55
C VAL A 104 -16.80 15.27 -10.06
N THR A 105 -16.40 16.19 -9.20
CA THR A 105 -15.40 17.23 -9.50
C THR A 105 -14.31 17.22 -8.44
N VAL A 106 -13.04 17.30 -8.86
CA VAL A 106 -11.91 17.49 -7.94
C VAL A 106 -11.94 18.92 -7.41
N LYS A 107 -11.94 19.07 -6.08
CA LYS A 107 -11.87 20.36 -5.39
C LYS A 107 -10.45 20.67 -4.93
N SER A 108 -9.73 19.67 -4.43
CA SER A 108 -8.30 19.79 -4.10
C SER A 108 -7.60 18.43 -4.19
N GLU A 109 -6.29 18.48 -4.43
CA GLU A 109 -5.38 17.33 -4.40
C GLU A 109 -4.06 17.73 -3.75
N ASP A 110 -3.72 17.10 -2.62
CA ASP A 110 -2.47 17.30 -1.89
C ASP A 110 -1.64 16.01 -1.97
N LYS A 111 -0.54 16.04 -2.74
CA LYS A 111 0.40 14.92 -2.88
C LYS A 111 1.51 15.04 -1.84
N LEU A 112 1.51 14.13 -0.88
CA LEU A 112 2.55 13.98 0.14
C LEU A 112 3.39 12.73 -0.17
N PRO A 113 4.59 12.58 0.42
CA PRO A 113 5.48 11.47 0.09
C PRO A 113 4.83 10.08 0.27
N ASN A 114 4.05 9.91 1.33
CA ASN A 114 3.53 8.60 1.73
C ASN A 114 2.03 8.41 1.46
N TRP A 115 1.32 9.49 1.07
CA TRP A 115 -0.09 9.44 0.72
C TRP A 115 -0.52 10.64 -0.14
N THR A 116 -1.65 10.50 -0.81
CA THR A 116 -2.34 11.61 -1.48
C THR A 116 -3.69 11.85 -0.82
N LEU A 117 -4.00 13.10 -0.52
CA LEU A 117 -5.31 13.51 -0.02
C LEU A 117 -6.07 14.22 -1.14
N ARG A 118 -7.34 13.87 -1.34
CA ARG A 118 -8.21 14.55 -2.31
C ARG A 118 -9.52 14.93 -1.66
N GLU A 119 -10.06 16.05 -2.11
CA GLU A 119 -11.42 16.44 -1.81
C GLU A 119 -12.22 16.50 -3.10
N PHE A 120 -13.36 15.82 -3.14
CA PHE A 120 -14.28 15.81 -4.27
C PHE A 120 -15.58 16.50 -3.90
N ASN A 121 -16.15 17.21 -4.87
CA ASN A 121 -17.55 17.58 -4.85
C ASN A 121 -18.34 16.54 -5.66
N VAL A 122 -19.31 15.89 -5.02
CA VAL A 122 -20.15 14.87 -5.65
C VAL A 122 -21.59 15.38 -5.66
N LYS A 123 -22.11 15.66 -6.85
CA LYS A 123 -23.48 16.14 -7.06
C LYS A 123 -24.33 15.04 -7.69
N ASN A 124 -25.43 14.67 -7.04
CA ASN A 124 -26.46 13.84 -7.65
C ASN A 124 -27.28 14.70 -8.61
N LYS A 125 -27.34 14.32 -9.89
CA LYS A 125 -28.06 15.09 -10.91
C LYS A 125 -29.58 15.01 -10.79
N ASP A 126 -30.10 13.93 -10.23
CA ASP A 126 -31.55 13.69 -10.11
C ASP A 126 -32.13 14.48 -8.93
N THR A 127 -31.41 14.49 -7.79
CA THR A 127 -31.86 15.18 -6.57
C THR A 127 -31.27 16.56 -6.38
N SER A 128 -30.25 16.92 -7.17
CA SER A 128 -29.39 18.12 -6.96
C SER A 128 -28.66 18.18 -5.63
N GLU A 129 -28.73 17.13 -4.80
CA GLU A 129 -27.98 17.03 -3.55
C GLU A 129 -26.48 16.99 -3.84
N THR A 130 -25.70 17.70 -3.04
CA THR A 130 -24.24 17.78 -3.18
C THR A 130 -23.57 17.41 -1.88
N ARG A 131 -22.57 16.53 -1.97
CA ARG A 131 -21.74 16.11 -0.83
C ARG A 131 -20.27 16.34 -1.12
N THR A 132 -19.53 16.65 -0.07
CA THR A 132 -18.06 16.69 -0.13
C THR A 132 -17.52 15.33 0.31
N VAL A 133 -16.69 14.70 -0.51
CA VAL A 133 -16.07 13.40 -0.21
C VAL A 133 -14.58 13.59 -0.07
N LYS A 134 -14.01 13.17 1.07
CA LYS A 134 -12.56 13.09 1.24
C LYS A 134 -12.04 11.72 0.88
N HIS A 135 -10.93 11.70 0.14
CA HIS A 135 -10.29 10.49 -0.33
C HIS A 135 -8.84 10.45 0.17
N PHE A 136 -8.55 9.43 0.96
CA PHE A 136 -7.25 9.19 1.58
C PHE A 136 -6.58 8.03 0.85
N HIS A 137 -5.51 8.31 0.11
CA HIS A 137 -4.82 7.33 -0.70
C HIS A 137 -3.41 7.08 -0.16
N PHE A 138 -3.21 5.98 0.56
CA PHE A 138 -1.90 5.61 1.08
C PHE A 138 -1.01 5.02 -0.03
N THR A 139 0.05 5.73 -0.39
CA THR A 139 0.92 5.41 -1.54
C THR A 139 2.22 4.71 -1.13
N ALA A 140 2.61 4.78 0.15
CA ALA A 140 3.84 4.17 0.66
C ALA A 140 3.73 2.65 0.93
N TRP A 141 2.57 2.02 0.73
CA TRP A 141 2.48 0.57 0.90
C TRP A 141 3.21 -0.11 -0.26
N PRO A 142 4.29 -0.87 0.00
CA PRO A 142 5.06 -1.51 -1.06
C PRO A 142 4.16 -2.47 -1.85
N ASP A 143 4.44 -2.65 -3.14
CA ASP A 143 3.66 -3.60 -3.92
C ASP A 143 3.63 -5.02 -3.32
N HIS A 144 4.62 -5.30 -2.48
CA HIS A 144 4.90 -6.59 -1.90
C HIS A 144 5.27 -6.50 -0.43
N GLY A 145 4.78 -7.48 0.35
CA GLY A 145 4.95 -7.47 1.79
C GLY A 145 4.18 -6.34 2.48
N VAL A 146 4.86 -5.72 3.44
CA VAL A 146 4.34 -4.70 4.37
C VAL A 146 5.34 -3.54 4.43
N PRO A 147 4.90 -2.32 4.84
CA PRO A 147 5.82 -1.21 5.08
C PRO A 147 6.97 -1.60 6.02
N ALA A 148 8.15 -1.01 5.80
CA ALA A 148 9.34 -1.29 6.61
C ALA A 148 9.24 -0.74 8.04
N GLY A 149 8.47 0.34 8.22
CA GLY A 149 8.15 0.94 9.50
C GLY A 149 6.63 1.04 9.69
N THR A 150 6.21 1.26 10.93
CA THR A 150 4.80 1.36 11.32
C THR A 150 4.29 2.80 11.37
N GLU A 151 5.22 3.76 11.48
CA GLU A 151 4.94 5.17 11.73
C GLU A 151 4.03 5.78 10.68
N GLU A 152 4.31 5.56 9.40
CA GLU A 152 3.55 6.15 8.30
C GLU A 152 2.10 5.68 8.30
N LEU A 153 1.85 4.40 8.56
CA LEU A 153 0.49 3.86 8.59
C LEU A 153 -0.27 4.35 9.82
N ILE A 154 0.39 4.44 10.98
CA ILE A 154 -0.21 4.97 12.21
C ILE A 154 -0.56 6.46 12.04
N GLN A 155 0.34 7.26 11.47
CA GLN A 155 0.09 8.67 11.16
C GLN A 155 -1.06 8.83 10.16
N PHE A 156 -1.05 8.05 9.08
CA PHE A 156 -2.13 8.06 8.08
C PHE A 156 -3.49 7.70 8.69
N ARG A 157 -3.54 6.67 9.56
CA ARG A 157 -4.73 6.33 10.34
C ARG A 157 -5.18 7.49 11.25
N GLY A 158 -4.24 8.22 11.84
CA GLY A 158 -4.52 9.44 12.61
C GLY A 158 -5.26 10.50 11.79
N LEU A 159 -4.81 10.77 10.56
CA LEU A 159 -5.46 11.72 9.64
C LEU A 159 -6.90 11.31 9.30
N ILE A 160 -7.12 10.03 9.02
CA ILE A 160 -8.46 9.48 8.74
C ILE A 160 -9.38 9.72 9.94
N ARG A 161 -8.89 9.43 11.16
CA ARG A 161 -9.70 9.53 12.37
C ARG A 161 -10.01 10.95 12.79
N GLN A 162 -9.04 11.85 12.67
CA GLN A 162 -9.28 13.28 12.85
C GLN A 162 -10.40 13.76 11.91
N HIS A 163 -10.42 13.30 10.66
CA HIS A 163 -11.48 13.66 9.73
C HIS A 163 -12.84 13.07 10.12
N ILE A 164 -12.91 11.78 10.48
CA ILE A 164 -14.14 11.11 10.91
C ILE A 164 -14.74 11.80 12.14
N GLU A 165 -13.92 12.09 13.14
CA GLU A 165 -14.35 12.67 14.42
C GLU A 165 -14.74 14.14 14.29
N SER A 166 -14.14 14.88 13.35
CA SER A 166 -14.52 16.28 13.05
C SER A 166 -15.80 16.41 12.21
N SER A 167 -16.27 15.33 11.60
CA SER A 167 -17.41 15.34 10.67
C SER A 167 -18.69 14.88 11.35
N PHE A 168 -19.57 15.82 11.75
CA PHE A 168 -20.84 15.56 12.45
C PHE A 168 -21.86 14.66 11.72
N SER A 169 -21.64 14.35 10.44
CA SER A 169 -22.52 13.52 9.59
C SER A 169 -21.72 12.56 8.70
N ALA A 170 -20.60 12.04 9.19
CA ALA A 170 -19.80 11.07 8.44
C ALA A 170 -20.58 9.76 8.31
N GLY A 171 -21.03 9.45 7.08
CA GLY A 171 -21.49 8.12 6.73
C GLY A 171 -20.39 7.07 6.86
N LEU A 172 -20.70 5.82 6.49
CA LEU A 172 -19.74 4.72 6.54
C LEU A 172 -18.45 5.06 5.77
N THR A 173 -17.30 4.77 6.37
CA THR A 173 -16.00 4.90 5.70
C THR A 173 -15.77 3.70 4.79
N ILE A 174 -15.54 3.96 3.51
CA ILE A 174 -15.20 2.93 2.53
C ILE A 174 -13.68 2.76 2.51
N VAL A 175 -13.20 1.53 2.70
CA VAL A 175 -11.78 1.17 2.62
C VAL A 175 -11.62 0.09 1.57
N HIS A 176 -10.70 0.26 0.63
CA HIS A 176 -10.40 -0.75 -0.37
C HIS A 176 -8.88 -0.87 -0.60
N CYS A 177 -8.50 -1.93 -1.29
CA CYS A 177 -7.16 -2.10 -1.86
C CYS A 177 -7.37 -2.70 -3.26
N SER A 178 -6.73 -3.82 -3.58
CA SER A 178 -7.07 -4.59 -4.79
C SER A 178 -8.26 -5.52 -4.53
N ALA A 179 -8.06 -6.63 -3.80
CA ALA A 179 -9.15 -7.56 -3.45
C ALA A 179 -10.02 -7.11 -2.24
N GLY A 180 -9.61 -6.03 -1.56
CA GLY A 180 -10.32 -5.50 -0.40
C GLY A 180 -10.24 -6.40 0.84
N VAL A 181 -9.13 -7.12 1.05
CA VAL A 181 -8.98 -8.07 2.18
C VAL A 181 -7.65 -7.91 2.95
N GLY A 182 -6.52 -7.81 2.27
CA GLY A 182 -5.18 -7.75 2.90
C GLY A 182 -4.87 -6.41 3.56
N ARG A 183 -4.44 -5.42 2.75
CA ARG A 183 -4.14 -4.05 3.23
C ARG A 183 -5.36 -3.39 3.87
N THR A 184 -6.54 -3.60 3.25
CA THR A 184 -7.84 -3.17 3.78
C THR A 184 -8.08 -3.72 5.17
N GLY A 185 -7.91 -5.03 5.37
CA GLY A 185 -8.11 -5.62 6.69
C GLY A 185 -7.07 -5.19 7.70
N THR A 186 -5.82 -4.97 7.28
CA THR A 186 -4.77 -4.49 8.17
C THR A 186 -5.08 -3.08 8.69
N LEU A 187 -5.53 -2.17 7.81
CA LEU A 187 -5.89 -0.80 8.20
C LEU A 187 -7.13 -0.78 9.11
N ILE A 188 -8.18 -1.54 8.78
CA ILE A 188 -9.40 -1.61 9.61
C ILE A 188 -9.08 -2.22 10.97
N ALA A 189 -8.29 -3.30 11.00
CA ALA A 189 -7.86 -3.93 12.24
C ALA A 189 -7.06 -2.96 13.11
N LEU A 190 -6.07 -2.29 12.53
CA LEU A 190 -5.28 -1.29 13.23
C LEU A 190 -6.16 -0.17 13.81
N ASP A 191 -7.13 0.33 13.03
CA ASP A 191 -7.99 1.41 13.48
C ASP A 191 -8.81 1.02 14.72
N VAL A 192 -9.48 -0.12 14.67
CA VAL A 192 -10.36 -0.58 15.76
C VAL A 192 -9.54 -0.99 16.98
N LEU A 193 -8.44 -1.72 16.78
CA LEU A 193 -7.59 -2.19 17.87
C LEU A 193 -6.94 -1.02 18.61
N LEU A 194 -6.50 0.04 17.93
CA LEU A 194 -5.94 1.21 18.64
C LEU A 194 -6.99 1.98 19.45
N GLN A 195 -8.25 2.05 18.99
CA GLN A 195 -9.34 2.60 19.79
C GLN A 195 -9.61 1.76 21.03
N GLN A 196 -9.67 0.44 20.85
CA GLN A 196 -9.87 -0.51 21.94
C GLN A 196 -8.72 -0.42 22.94
N LEU A 197 -7.48 -0.39 22.48
CA LEU A 197 -6.29 -0.22 23.33
C LEU A 197 -6.35 1.07 24.13
N HIS A 198 -6.76 2.17 23.50
CA HIS A 198 -6.87 3.46 24.18
C HIS A 198 -7.90 3.41 25.31
N LYS A 199 -9.08 2.81 25.05
CA LYS A 199 -10.22 2.76 25.96
C LYS A 199 -10.09 1.70 27.06
N GLU A 200 -9.65 0.50 26.70
CA GLU A 200 -9.68 -0.71 27.55
C GLU A 200 -8.31 -1.10 28.07
N LYS A 201 -7.22 -0.50 27.55
CA LYS A 201 -5.82 -0.84 27.87
C LYS A 201 -5.46 -2.30 27.56
N ALA A 202 -6.26 -2.96 26.74
CA ALA A 202 -6.07 -4.34 26.28
C ALA A 202 -6.62 -4.50 24.86
N VAL A 203 -6.03 -5.42 24.10
CA VAL A 203 -6.48 -5.76 22.74
C VAL A 203 -6.31 -7.25 22.46
N GLY A 204 -7.27 -7.83 21.75
CA GLY A 204 -7.24 -9.22 21.29
C GLY A 204 -7.07 -9.30 19.78
N ILE A 205 -5.84 -9.19 19.28
CA ILE A 205 -5.58 -9.11 17.82
C ILE A 205 -6.09 -10.35 17.08
N ALA A 206 -5.82 -11.55 17.59
CA ALA A 206 -6.28 -12.81 16.98
C ALA A 206 -7.81 -12.91 16.92
N ALA A 207 -8.47 -12.63 18.06
CA ALA A 207 -9.93 -12.66 18.16
C ALA A 207 -10.58 -11.66 17.20
N PHE A 208 -10.07 -10.43 17.15
CA PHE A 208 -10.62 -9.41 16.27
C PHE A 208 -10.45 -9.75 14.78
N VAL A 209 -9.28 -10.24 14.37
CA VAL A 209 -9.07 -10.69 12.98
C VAL A 209 -10.00 -11.85 12.62
N GLN A 210 -10.24 -12.78 13.56
CA GLN A 210 -11.20 -13.86 13.36
C GLN A 210 -12.62 -13.32 13.18
N GLU A 211 -13.07 -12.37 14.01
CA GLU A 211 -14.38 -11.73 13.86
C GLU A 211 -14.53 -10.99 12.52
N MET A 212 -13.50 -10.25 12.11
CA MET A 212 -13.49 -9.60 10.80
C MET A 212 -13.67 -10.60 9.66
N ARG A 213 -13.07 -11.80 9.78
CA ARG A 213 -13.17 -12.88 8.80
C ARG A 213 -14.57 -13.50 8.71
N LEU A 214 -15.40 -13.36 9.74
CA LEU A 214 -16.83 -13.73 9.69
C LEU A 214 -17.65 -12.74 8.85
N SER A 215 -17.25 -11.47 8.81
CA SER A 215 -17.92 -10.43 8.01
C SER A 215 -17.44 -10.39 6.55
N ARG A 216 -16.14 -10.61 6.32
CA ARG A 216 -15.55 -10.71 4.98
C ARG A 216 -14.38 -11.70 5.03
N PRO A 217 -14.33 -12.72 4.16
CA PRO A 217 -13.25 -13.71 4.22
C PRO A 217 -11.87 -13.09 3.95
N LEU A 218 -10.82 -13.73 4.49
CA LEU A 218 -9.41 -13.39 4.25
C LEU A 218 -8.93 -12.01 4.74
N MET A 219 -9.68 -11.34 5.62
CA MET A 219 -9.22 -10.09 6.25
C MET A 219 -7.88 -10.31 6.97
N VAL A 220 -6.93 -9.42 6.71
CA VAL A 220 -5.50 -9.60 7.06
C VAL A 220 -4.99 -10.90 6.42
N GLN A 221 -4.63 -10.82 5.14
CA GLN A 221 -4.52 -11.97 4.25
C GLN A 221 -3.23 -12.77 4.46
N THR A 222 -2.12 -12.09 4.73
CA THR A 222 -0.80 -12.73 4.85
C THR A 222 -0.30 -12.73 6.29
N GLU A 223 0.57 -13.68 6.61
CA GLU A 223 1.28 -13.71 7.89
C GLU A 223 2.04 -12.40 8.14
N SER A 224 2.74 -11.88 7.13
CA SER A 224 3.47 -10.61 7.23
C SER A 224 2.57 -9.43 7.61
N GLN A 225 1.34 -9.36 7.08
CA GLN A 225 0.36 -8.34 7.47
C GLN A 225 -0.11 -8.51 8.91
N TYR A 226 -0.28 -9.76 9.36
CA TYR A 226 -0.65 -10.07 10.73
C TYR A 226 0.46 -9.68 11.72
N VAL A 227 1.71 -10.06 11.44
CA VAL A 227 2.89 -9.66 12.23
C VAL A 227 3.07 -8.14 12.22
N PHE A 228 2.90 -7.49 11.07
CA PHE A 228 2.97 -6.04 10.97
C PHE A 228 1.88 -5.33 11.81
N LEU A 229 0.67 -5.88 11.85
CA LEU A 229 -0.39 -5.38 12.73
C LEU A 229 0.02 -5.44 14.21
N HIS A 230 0.62 -6.55 14.66
CA HIS A 230 1.19 -6.65 16.01
C HIS A 230 2.27 -5.59 16.24
N GLN A 231 3.18 -5.39 15.28
CA GLN A 231 4.22 -4.37 15.38
C GLN A 231 3.63 -2.96 15.54
N CYS A 232 2.61 -2.60 14.75
CA CYS A 232 1.94 -1.29 14.88
C CYS A 232 1.33 -1.07 16.26
N ILE A 233 0.72 -2.11 16.85
CA ILE A 233 0.16 -2.04 18.21
C ILE A 233 1.27 -1.86 19.24
N MET A 234 2.36 -2.63 19.13
CA MET A 234 3.51 -2.54 20.03
C MET A 234 4.19 -1.17 19.97
N ASP A 235 4.42 -0.64 18.77
CA ASP A 235 5.05 0.67 18.58
C ASP A 235 4.16 1.81 19.10
N SER A 236 2.83 1.66 19.04
CA SER A 236 1.87 2.62 19.61
C SER A 236 1.88 2.65 21.14
N LEU A 237 2.43 1.62 21.80
CA LEU A 237 2.61 1.58 23.25
C LEU A 237 3.94 2.18 23.70
N GLN A 238 4.94 2.24 22.82
CA GLN A 238 6.24 2.80 23.17
C GLN A 238 6.13 4.32 23.39
N PRO A 239 6.85 4.86 24.40
CA PRO A 239 6.98 6.30 24.52
C PRO A 239 7.52 6.86 23.20
N LYS A 240 6.92 7.94 22.68
CA LYS A 240 7.52 8.67 21.56
C LYS A 240 8.92 9.09 22.00
N ALA A 241 9.94 8.39 21.51
CA ALA A 241 11.31 8.85 21.68
C ALA A 241 11.33 10.26 21.06
N GLY A 242 11.79 11.25 21.83
CA GLY A 242 12.20 12.51 21.24
C GLY A 242 13.23 12.25 20.13
N PRO A 243 13.54 13.26 19.29
CA PRO A 243 14.54 13.10 18.24
C PRO A 243 15.75 12.38 18.81
N LYS A 244 16.09 11.22 18.24
CA LYS A 244 17.25 10.43 18.65
C LYS A 244 18.46 11.35 18.50
N SER A 245 18.94 11.89 19.61
CA SER A 245 20.27 12.48 19.65
C SER A 245 21.21 11.38 19.14
N GLU A 246 22.03 11.72 18.16
CA GLU A 246 23.11 10.84 17.71
C GLU A 246 23.80 10.24 18.93
N PRO A 247 24.11 8.93 18.93
CA PRO A 247 24.95 8.39 19.98
C PRO A 247 26.27 9.15 19.92
N LEU A 248 26.47 10.05 20.88
CA LEU A 248 27.79 10.55 21.23
C LEU A 248 28.62 9.30 21.46
N TYR A 249 29.49 8.97 20.49
CA TYR A 249 30.52 7.97 20.70
C TYR A 249 31.26 8.40 21.97
N GLU A 250 31.05 7.69 23.08
CA GLU A 250 31.93 7.74 24.24
C GLU A 250 33.26 7.12 23.82
N ASN A 251 34.05 7.90 23.09
CA ASN A 251 35.47 7.68 22.95
C ASN A 251 36.14 8.46 24.08
N SER A 252 35.91 8.00 25.33
CA SER A 252 36.58 8.53 26.54
C SER A 252 38.10 8.49 26.39
N ASP A 253 38.61 7.56 25.58
CA ASP A 253 40.05 7.41 25.32
C ASP A 253 40.61 8.48 24.37
N MET A 254 39.85 8.96 23.37
CA MET A 254 40.35 10.01 22.45
C MET A 254 40.32 11.41 23.05
N ILE A 255 39.38 11.70 23.96
CA ILE A 255 39.31 13.01 24.63
C ILE A 255 40.52 13.19 25.58
N TYR A 256 40.97 12.11 26.22
CA TYR A 256 42.12 12.16 27.12
C TYR A 256 43.45 12.35 26.39
N VAL A 257 43.62 11.71 25.22
CA VAL A 257 44.85 11.82 24.42
C VAL A 257 45.01 13.23 23.84
N ASN A 258 43.93 13.86 23.35
CA ASN A 258 43.98 15.22 22.84
C ASN A 258 44.19 16.27 23.95
N ALA A 259 43.64 16.05 25.15
CA ALA A 259 43.83 16.96 26.29
C ALA A 259 45.27 16.94 26.83
N ILE A 260 45.97 15.80 26.74
CA ILE A 260 47.39 15.70 27.12
C ILE A 260 48.27 16.35 26.03
N ALA A 261 48.02 16.08 24.76
CA ALA A 261 48.78 16.66 23.66
C ALA A 261 48.70 18.20 23.61
N LEU A 262 47.52 18.78 23.91
CA LEU A 262 47.34 20.24 24.00
C LEU A 262 48.10 20.85 25.19
N LYS A 263 48.14 20.18 26.34
CA LYS A 263 48.93 20.63 27.50
C LYS A 263 50.44 20.57 27.26
N GLU A 264 50.91 19.58 26.51
CA GLU A 264 52.32 19.47 26.14
C GLU A 264 52.73 20.54 25.11
N TYR A 265 51.84 20.89 24.18
CA TYR A 265 52.06 21.96 23.20
C TYR A 265 52.13 23.35 23.85
N ASP A 266 51.23 23.65 24.78
CA ASP A 266 51.23 24.94 25.50
C ASP A 266 52.47 25.11 26.40
N ASN A 267 52.99 24.03 26.98
CA ASN A 267 54.20 24.07 27.80
C ASN A 267 55.50 24.20 26.98
N GLN A 268 55.52 23.77 25.72
CA GLN A 268 56.67 23.96 24.82
C GLN A 268 56.69 25.35 24.16
N SER A 269 55.56 26.07 24.19
CA SER A 269 55.41 27.39 23.56
C SER A 269 55.82 28.57 24.48
N GLN A 270 56.31 28.29 25.70
CA GLN A 270 56.71 29.30 26.70
C GLN A 270 58.20 29.26 27.09
N ILE A 271 59.08 28.74 26.23
CA ILE A 271 60.54 28.86 26.37
C ILE A 271 61.12 29.62 25.17
#